data_AF-A0A8T4IS36-F1
#
_entry.id   AF-A0A8T4IS36-F1
#
_cell.length_a   1.000
_cell.length_b   1.000
_cell.length_c   1.000
_cell.angle_alpha   90.00
_cell.angle_beta   90.00
_cell.angle_gamma   90.00
#
_symmetry.space_group_name_H-M   'P 1'
#
loop_
_entity.id
_entity.type
_entity.pdbx_description
1 polymer ?
#
loop_
_entity_poly.entity_id
_entity_poly.type
_entity_poly.pdbx_seq_one_letter_code
_entity_poly.pdbx_strand_id
1 'polypeptide(L)'
;MNPQGRETDADLAMAAQRRAALARERAERAEATARKHERLARESGQRFHEQLALTHRRTAACHRASARLQESFALRAAAWTKGQGDRPRFMAVVAEACDTDSAAMTLLDAERNQLAVAVSDERSRAAQDLEYVLGEGPGQEAAAELRQVRASGREVVERWPEYGTSLASLGIATVTAVPLRTAESCIGALTVFDPRPVPGGSPDLSEIAEALTRIVLLEPDADPGLYGGTDIRATVQQAAGMLSARLGCSIADALTLIKARAFTEDVSVETVARRIVDGDLTFR
;
A
#
# COMPACT_ATOMS: atom_id res chain seq x y z
N MET A 1 -12.48 27.83 4.68
CA MET A 1 -12.78 26.49 4.12
C MET A 1 -13.31 26.71 2.71
N ASN A 2 -12.52 26.31 1.70
CA ASN A 2 -12.72 26.71 0.30
C ASN A 2 -13.88 25.90 -0.33
N PRO A 3 -14.90 26.53 -0.97
CA PRO A 3 -16.04 25.82 -1.56
C PRO A 3 -15.64 24.75 -2.59
N GLN A 4 -14.54 24.96 -3.32
CA GLN A 4 -13.99 23.99 -4.29
C GLN A 4 -13.48 22.69 -3.66
N GLY A 5 -13.07 22.69 -2.39
CA GLY A 5 -12.63 21.46 -1.70
C GLY A 5 -13.79 20.54 -1.36
N ARG A 6 -14.92 21.10 -0.90
CA ARG A 6 -16.10 20.31 -0.52
C ARG A 6 -16.76 19.58 -1.69
N GLU A 7 -16.66 20.14 -2.89
CA GLU A 7 -17.20 19.55 -4.11
C GLU A 7 -16.37 18.32 -4.55
N THR A 8 -15.04 18.43 -4.50
CA THR A 8 -14.10 17.31 -4.73
C THR A 8 -14.26 16.20 -3.68
N ASP A 9 -14.64 16.55 -2.45
CA ASP A 9 -14.83 15.60 -1.36
C ASP A 9 -16.17 14.85 -1.43
N ALA A 10 -17.23 15.48 -1.94
CA ALA A 10 -18.48 14.80 -2.25
C ALA A 10 -18.30 13.82 -3.43
N ASP A 11 -17.50 14.22 -4.43
CA ASP A 11 -17.12 13.35 -5.55
C ASP A 11 -16.32 12.13 -5.09
N LEU A 12 -15.44 12.29 -4.09
CA LEU A 12 -14.69 11.21 -3.45
C LEU A 12 -15.61 10.15 -2.83
N ALA A 13 -16.60 10.58 -2.04
CA ALA A 13 -17.56 9.68 -1.41
C ALA A 13 -18.39 8.91 -2.47
N MET A 14 -18.88 9.59 -3.50
CA MET A 14 -19.62 8.96 -4.59
C MET A 14 -18.75 8.01 -5.42
N ALA A 15 -17.48 8.37 -5.68
CA ALA A 15 -16.55 7.51 -6.39
C ALA A 15 -16.29 6.21 -5.61
N ALA A 16 -16.06 6.30 -4.30
CA ALA A 16 -15.90 5.14 -3.43
C ALA A 16 -17.17 4.24 -3.42
N GLN A 17 -18.37 4.83 -3.39
CA GLN A 17 -19.63 4.07 -3.51
C GLN A 17 -19.77 3.35 -4.86
N ARG A 18 -19.41 4.01 -5.96
CA ARG A 18 -19.44 3.37 -7.30
C ARG A 18 -18.47 2.19 -7.38
N ARG A 19 -17.26 2.36 -6.86
CA ARG A 19 -16.26 1.28 -6.78
C ARG A 19 -16.75 0.12 -5.94
N ALA A 20 -17.36 0.42 -4.79
CA ALA A 20 -17.98 -0.58 -3.94
C ALA A 20 -19.02 -1.41 -4.71
N ALA A 21 -19.93 -0.74 -5.42
CA ALA A 21 -20.95 -1.42 -6.22
C ALA A 21 -20.35 -2.32 -7.32
N LEU A 22 -19.34 -1.81 -8.06
CA LEU A 22 -18.65 -2.58 -9.10
C LEU A 22 -17.92 -3.81 -8.53
N ALA A 23 -17.26 -3.65 -7.38
CA ALA A 23 -16.58 -4.76 -6.71
C ALA A 23 -17.58 -5.81 -6.19
N ARG A 24 -18.75 -5.41 -5.66
CA ARG A 24 -19.83 -6.36 -5.31
C ARG A 24 -20.33 -7.13 -6.53
N GLU A 25 -20.58 -6.46 -7.64
CA GLU A 25 -21.05 -7.10 -8.87
C GLU A 25 -20.01 -8.12 -9.41
N ARG A 26 -18.72 -7.77 -9.35
CA ARG A 26 -17.61 -8.69 -9.68
C ARG A 26 -17.57 -9.89 -8.74
N ALA A 27 -17.83 -9.69 -7.44
CA ALA A 27 -17.90 -10.78 -6.47
C ALA A 27 -19.06 -11.74 -6.77
N GLU A 28 -20.25 -11.22 -7.06
CA GLU A 28 -21.44 -12.00 -7.41
C GLU A 28 -21.22 -12.82 -8.68
N ARG A 29 -20.63 -12.21 -9.72
CA ARG A 29 -20.26 -12.90 -10.96
C ARG A 29 -19.26 -14.04 -10.73
N ALA A 30 -18.22 -13.80 -9.94
CA ALA A 30 -17.24 -14.82 -9.58
C ALA A 30 -17.88 -15.95 -8.77
N GLU A 31 -18.79 -15.64 -7.84
CA GLU A 31 -19.49 -16.63 -7.04
C GLU A 31 -20.47 -17.48 -7.87
N ALA A 32 -21.20 -16.88 -8.80
CA ALA A 32 -22.04 -17.63 -9.74
C ALA A 32 -21.21 -18.61 -10.58
N THR A 33 -20.03 -18.18 -11.02
CA THR A 33 -19.09 -19.02 -11.77
C THR A 33 -18.53 -20.15 -10.90
N ALA A 34 -18.20 -19.88 -9.63
CA ALA A 34 -17.78 -20.91 -8.68
C ALA A 34 -18.87 -21.98 -8.50
N ARG A 35 -20.12 -21.57 -8.26
CA ARG A 35 -21.27 -22.49 -8.10
C ARG A 35 -21.50 -23.36 -9.34
N LYS A 36 -21.30 -22.80 -10.53
CA LYS A 36 -21.35 -23.56 -11.80
C LYS A 36 -20.29 -24.67 -11.82
N HIS A 37 -19.05 -24.35 -11.46
CA HIS A 37 -17.97 -25.34 -11.41
C HIS A 37 -18.15 -26.38 -10.29
N GLU A 38 -18.67 -26.00 -9.13
CA GLU A 38 -19.01 -26.94 -8.05
C GLU A 38 -20.10 -27.94 -8.48
N ARG A 39 -21.06 -27.50 -9.30
CA ARG A 39 -22.07 -28.41 -9.87
C ARG A 39 -21.42 -29.36 -10.89
N LEU A 40 -20.64 -28.83 -11.82
CA LEU A 40 -19.95 -29.65 -12.83
C LEU A 40 -18.98 -30.66 -12.19
N ALA A 41 -18.27 -30.28 -11.12
CA ALA A 41 -17.40 -31.19 -10.36
C ALA A 41 -18.19 -32.35 -9.74
N ARG A 42 -19.38 -32.06 -9.16
CA ARG A 42 -20.26 -33.09 -8.62
C ARG A 42 -20.80 -34.04 -9.69
N GLU A 43 -21.05 -33.54 -10.89
CA GLU A 43 -21.60 -34.33 -12.00
C GLU A 43 -20.52 -35.17 -12.72
N SER A 44 -19.32 -34.61 -12.95
CA SER A 44 -18.28 -35.26 -13.75
C SER A 44 -17.18 -35.93 -12.92
N GLY A 45 -17.05 -35.61 -11.63
CA GLY A 45 -15.96 -36.06 -10.76
C GLY A 45 -14.58 -35.52 -11.15
N GLN A 46 -14.50 -34.54 -12.07
CA GLN A 46 -13.24 -34.02 -12.56
C GLN A 46 -12.62 -32.98 -11.61
N ARG A 47 -11.41 -33.25 -11.12
CA ARG A 47 -10.60 -32.34 -10.30
C ARG A 47 -10.39 -30.95 -10.91
N PHE A 48 -10.42 -30.84 -12.25
CA PHE A 48 -10.33 -29.57 -12.94
C PHE A 48 -11.44 -28.59 -12.52
N HIS A 49 -12.68 -29.05 -12.42
CA HIS A 49 -13.79 -28.20 -11.99
C HIS A 49 -13.74 -27.85 -10.50
N GLU A 50 -13.20 -28.74 -9.66
CA GLU A 50 -12.93 -28.43 -8.25
C GLU A 50 -11.92 -27.29 -8.13
N GLN A 51 -10.81 -27.36 -8.89
CA GLN A 51 -9.78 -26.32 -8.88
C GLN A 51 -10.31 -24.98 -9.41
N LEU A 52 -11.10 -24.99 -10.49
CA LEU A 52 -11.75 -23.78 -11.00
C LEU A 52 -12.74 -23.18 -9.99
N ALA A 53 -13.54 -24.01 -9.33
CA ALA A 53 -14.44 -23.56 -8.28
C ALA A 53 -13.69 -22.83 -7.16
N LEU A 54 -12.59 -23.43 -6.68
CA LEU A 54 -11.74 -22.82 -5.63
C LEU A 54 -11.14 -21.48 -6.08
N THR A 55 -10.63 -21.40 -7.30
CA THR A 55 -10.10 -20.15 -7.87
C THR A 55 -11.16 -19.05 -7.94
N HIS A 56 -12.38 -19.39 -8.38
CA HIS A 56 -13.48 -18.43 -8.43
C HIS A 56 -13.99 -18.05 -7.03
N ARG A 57 -13.94 -18.96 -6.04
CA ARG A 57 -14.25 -18.63 -4.64
C ARG A 57 -13.27 -17.63 -4.05
N ARG A 58 -11.97 -17.82 -4.27
CA ARG A 58 -10.92 -16.86 -3.85
C ARG A 58 -11.11 -15.50 -4.52
N THR A 59 -11.36 -15.51 -5.83
CA THR A 59 -11.66 -14.29 -6.59
C THR A 59 -12.88 -13.55 -6.04
N ALA A 60 -13.96 -14.26 -5.71
CA ALA A 60 -15.16 -13.68 -5.10
C ALA A 60 -14.88 -13.10 -3.71
N ALA A 61 -14.10 -13.80 -2.87
CA ALA A 61 -13.72 -13.32 -1.54
C ALA A 61 -12.94 -12.00 -1.62
N CYS A 62 -11.93 -11.96 -2.50
CA CYS A 62 -11.14 -10.77 -2.75
C CYS A 62 -11.99 -9.58 -3.22
N HIS A 63 -12.94 -9.79 -4.14
CA HIS A 63 -13.87 -8.74 -4.56
C HIS A 63 -14.82 -8.28 -3.44
N ARG A 64 -15.25 -9.17 -2.54
CA ARG A 64 -16.03 -8.78 -1.35
C ARG A 64 -15.21 -7.98 -0.35
N ALA A 65 -13.95 -8.31 -0.14
CA ALA A 65 -13.05 -7.55 0.72
C ALA A 65 -12.83 -6.14 0.14
N SER A 66 -12.55 -6.02 -1.16
CA SER A 66 -12.51 -4.74 -1.87
C SER A 66 -13.83 -3.96 -1.73
N ALA A 67 -14.95 -4.67 -1.86
CA ALA A 67 -16.30 -4.33 -1.41
C ALA A 67 -16.33 -3.45 -0.15
N ARG A 68 -16.04 -4.14 0.94
CA ARG A 68 -16.14 -3.65 2.31
C ARG A 68 -15.20 -2.47 2.56
N LEU A 69 -13.98 -2.50 2.02
CA LEU A 69 -13.01 -1.42 2.17
C LEU A 69 -13.53 -0.12 1.53
N GLN A 70 -14.03 -0.19 0.30
CA GLN A 70 -14.57 0.97 -0.41
C GLN A 70 -15.85 1.51 0.24
N GLU A 71 -16.71 0.63 0.78
CA GLU A 71 -17.92 1.02 1.51
C GLU A 71 -17.60 1.75 2.80
N SER A 72 -16.69 1.20 3.61
CA SER A 72 -16.28 1.83 4.87
C SER A 72 -15.64 3.19 4.61
N PHE A 73 -14.80 3.29 3.57
CA PHE A 73 -14.23 4.58 3.15
C PHE A 73 -15.31 5.56 2.68
N ALA A 74 -16.25 5.12 1.86
CA ALA A 74 -17.37 5.94 1.39
C ALA A 74 -18.23 6.48 2.54
N LEU A 75 -18.50 5.65 3.56
CA LEU A 75 -19.26 6.05 4.75
C LEU A 75 -18.53 7.16 5.52
N ARG A 76 -17.21 6.99 5.74
CA ARG A 76 -16.39 8.01 6.41
C ARG A 76 -16.30 9.30 5.58
N ALA A 77 -16.17 9.20 4.26
CA ALA A 77 -16.14 10.36 3.36
C ALA A 77 -17.49 11.12 3.35
N ALA A 78 -18.60 10.39 3.35
CA ALA A 78 -19.94 10.96 3.44
C ALA A 78 -20.23 11.62 4.80
N ALA A 79 -19.65 11.09 5.89
CA ALA A 79 -19.74 11.73 7.21
C ALA A 79 -18.93 13.03 7.26
N TRP A 80 -17.70 13.00 6.73
CA TRP A 80 -16.82 14.17 6.70
C TRP A 80 -17.36 15.33 5.86
N THR A 81 -17.95 15.05 4.69
CA THR A 81 -18.61 16.09 3.87
C THR A 81 -19.79 16.77 4.58
N LYS A 82 -20.41 16.10 5.56
CA LYS A 82 -21.43 16.66 6.46
C LYS A 82 -20.84 17.40 7.66
N GLY A 83 -19.52 17.57 7.72
CA GLY A 83 -18.80 18.25 8.80
C GLY A 83 -18.56 17.37 10.03
N GLN A 84 -18.58 16.05 9.89
CA GLN A 84 -18.37 15.12 11.00
C GLN A 84 -16.98 14.46 10.92
N GLY A 85 -16.17 14.64 11.96
CA GLY A 85 -14.84 14.02 12.07
C GLY A 85 -13.80 14.62 11.10
N ASP A 86 -12.66 13.94 11.02
CA ASP A 86 -11.54 14.33 10.18
C ASP A 86 -11.66 13.80 8.74
N ARG A 87 -10.86 14.37 7.83
CA ARG A 87 -10.76 13.87 6.46
C ARG A 87 -10.31 12.40 6.47
N PRO A 88 -11.08 11.46 5.91
CA PRO A 88 -10.71 10.06 5.95
C PRO A 88 -9.54 9.78 5.01
N ARG A 89 -8.64 8.91 5.46
CA ARG A 89 -7.60 8.27 4.64
C ARG A 89 -8.06 6.86 4.30
N PHE A 90 -7.90 6.42 3.05
CA PHE A 90 -8.29 5.06 2.67
C PHE A 90 -7.52 4.01 3.49
N MET A 91 -6.23 4.26 3.74
CA MET A 91 -5.41 3.36 4.54
C MET A 91 -5.83 3.26 6.01
N ALA A 92 -6.55 4.24 6.57
CA ALA A 92 -7.12 4.12 7.91
C ALA A 92 -8.29 3.12 7.97
N VAL A 93 -8.96 2.85 6.84
CA VAL A 93 -9.95 1.77 6.72
C VAL A 93 -9.26 0.43 6.57
N VAL A 94 -8.14 0.40 5.83
CA VAL A 94 -7.32 -0.81 5.66
C VAL A 94 -6.70 -1.23 6.99
N ALA A 95 -6.17 -0.28 7.78
CA ALA A 95 -5.64 -0.54 9.11
C ALA A 95 -6.69 -1.22 10.01
N GLU A 96 -7.89 -0.65 10.10
CA GLU A 96 -9.01 -1.23 10.86
C GLU A 96 -9.35 -2.64 10.37
N ALA A 97 -9.39 -2.86 9.05
CA ALA A 97 -9.65 -4.18 8.47
C ALA A 97 -8.55 -5.20 8.82
N CYS A 98 -7.32 -4.74 9.07
CA CYS A 98 -6.19 -5.55 9.52
C CYS A 98 -6.11 -5.70 11.05
N ASP A 99 -7.10 -5.21 11.80
CA ASP A 99 -7.11 -5.18 13.27
C ASP A 99 -5.91 -4.43 13.87
N THR A 100 -5.51 -3.33 13.22
CA THR A 100 -4.43 -2.44 13.67
C THR A 100 -4.82 -0.97 13.53
N ASP A 101 -4.12 -0.10 14.26
CA ASP A 101 -4.28 1.35 14.12
C ASP A 101 -3.34 1.96 13.07
N SER A 102 -2.34 1.19 12.60
CA SER A 102 -1.27 1.72 11.75
C SER A 102 -0.89 0.76 10.62
N ALA A 103 -1.15 1.18 9.39
CA ALA A 103 -0.86 0.45 8.17
C ALA A 103 -0.35 1.38 7.05
N ALA A 104 0.50 0.83 6.19
CA ALA A 104 0.95 1.46 4.97
C ALA A 104 0.86 0.50 3.79
N MET A 105 0.69 1.07 2.61
CA MET A 105 0.77 0.35 1.34
C MET A 105 1.81 1.04 0.47
N THR A 106 2.78 0.29 -0.03
CA THR A 106 3.73 0.77 -1.04
C THR A 106 3.42 0.17 -2.40
N LEU A 107 3.69 0.94 -3.45
CA LEU A 107 3.74 0.46 -4.82
C LEU A 107 5.15 0.61 -5.37
N LEU A 108 5.58 -0.40 -6.11
CA LEU A 108 6.93 -0.49 -6.67
C LEU A 108 6.87 -0.49 -8.21
N ASP A 109 7.92 0.00 -8.86
CA ASP A 109 8.14 -0.19 -10.28
C ASP A 109 8.75 -1.57 -10.60
N ALA A 110 9.06 -1.82 -11.87
CA ALA A 110 9.68 -3.05 -12.33
C ALA A 110 11.10 -3.28 -11.76
N GLU A 111 11.78 -2.20 -11.35
CA GLU A 111 13.13 -2.20 -10.76
C GLU A 111 13.07 -2.23 -9.22
N ARG A 112 11.88 -2.36 -8.62
CA ARG A 112 11.61 -2.34 -7.18
C ARG A 112 11.86 -0.99 -6.51
N ASN A 113 11.88 0.10 -7.27
CA ASN A 113 11.86 1.44 -6.69
C ASN A 113 10.44 1.79 -6.25
N GLN A 114 10.31 2.44 -5.09
CA GLN A 114 9.03 2.88 -4.58
C GLN A 114 8.47 4.03 -5.41
N LEU A 115 7.34 3.76 -6.08
CA LEU A 115 6.58 4.70 -6.90
C LEU A 115 5.56 5.48 -6.08
N ALA A 116 4.88 4.81 -5.15
CA ALA A 116 3.84 5.44 -4.36
C ALA A 116 3.77 4.85 -2.96
N VAL A 117 3.26 5.63 -2.02
CA VAL A 117 2.97 5.17 -0.66
C VAL A 117 1.67 5.78 -0.15
N ALA A 118 0.81 4.95 0.41
CA ALA A 118 -0.38 5.37 1.15
C ALA A 118 -0.23 4.94 2.61
N VAL A 119 -0.64 5.79 3.56
CA VAL A 119 -0.44 5.57 5.00
C VAL A 119 -1.69 5.92 5.80
N SER A 120 -1.96 5.20 6.88
CA SER A 120 -3.10 5.48 7.77
C SER A 120 -2.86 6.65 8.70
N ASP A 121 -1.62 6.90 9.09
CA ASP A 121 -1.25 7.83 10.17
C ASP A 121 0.22 8.29 10.03
N GLU A 122 0.68 9.15 10.94
CA GLU A 122 2.03 9.71 10.90
C GLU A 122 3.12 8.72 11.35
N ARG A 123 2.79 7.73 12.17
CA ARG A 123 3.73 6.69 12.60
C ARG A 123 4.02 5.73 11.45
N SER A 124 2.98 5.27 10.73
CA SER A 124 3.17 4.49 9.49
C SER A 124 3.89 5.29 8.40
N ARG A 125 3.67 6.61 8.31
CA ARG A 125 4.46 7.51 7.44
C ARG A 125 5.94 7.50 7.79
N ALA A 126 6.28 7.80 9.04
CA ALA A 126 7.67 7.82 9.49
C ALA A 126 8.37 6.47 9.29
N ALA A 127 7.68 5.37 9.59
CA ALA A 127 8.22 4.02 9.39
C ALA A 127 8.48 3.70 7.91
N GLN A 128 7.64 4.19 7.00
CA GLN A 128 7.86 4.00 5.56
C GLN A 128 8.94 4.91 4.99
N ASP A 129 9.08 6.14 5.49
CA ASP A 129 10.18 7.02 5.09
C ASP A 129 11.54 6.47 5.54
N LEU A 130 11.61 5.86 6.74
CA LEU A 130 12.80 5.14 7.20
C LEU A 130 13.17 3.99 6.25
N GLU A 131 12.21 3.12 5.93
CA GLU A 131 12.42 1.98 5.02
C GLU A 131 12.86 2.45 3.63
N TYR A 132 12.26 3.54 3.14
CA TYR A 132 12.60 4.11 1.84
C TYR A 132 14.03 4.67 1.80
N VAL A 133 14.46 5.38 2.85
CA VAL A 133 15.80 5.98 2.96
C VAL A 133 16.87 4.91 3.14
N LEU A 134 16.65 3.98 4.07
CA LEU A 134 17.63 2.96 4.46
C LEU A 134 17.76 1.84 3.42
N GLY A 135 16.72 1.60 2.64
CA GLY A 135 16.71 0.53 1.64
C GLY A 135 16.58 -0.87 2.25
N GLU A 136 16.35 -0.97 3.56
CA GLU A 136 16.01 -2.20 4.27
C GLU A 136 14.73 -2.01 5.08
N GLY A 137 13.96 -3.08 5.21
CA GLY A 137 12.70 -3.07 5.95
C GLY A 137 11.75 -4.21 5.55
N PRO A 138 10.64 -4.34 6.29
CA PRO A 138 9.71 -5.45 6.14
C PRO A 138 9.00 -5.48 4.79
N GLY A 139 8.63 -4.34 4.23
CA GLY A 139 7.94 -4.24 2.95
C GLY A 139 8.84 -4.62 1.77
N GLN A 140 10.08 -4.13 1.78
CA GLN A 140 11.13 -4.47 0.81
C GLN A 140 11.42 -5.98 0.84
N GLU A 141 11.60 -6.55 2.02
CA GLU A 141 11.86 -7.99 2.14
C GLU A 141 10.63 -8.81 1.72
N ALA A 142 9.43 -8.44 2.13
CA ALA A 142 8.20 -9.13 1.73
C ALA A 142 8.00 -9.13 0.21
N ALA A 143 8.28 -8.01 -0.45
CA ALA A 143 8.23 -7.87 -1.90
C ALA A 143 9.33 -8.67 -2.61
N ALA A 144 10.55 -8.69 -2.06
CA ALA A 144 11.68 -9.43 -2.62
C ALA A 144 11.48 -10.95 -2.52
N GLU A 145 11.01 -11.42 -1.36
CA GLU A 145 10.85 -12.83 -1.02
C GLU A 145 9.50 -13.42 -1.44
N LEU A 146 8.57 -12.58 -1.92
CA LEU A 146 7.21 -12.97 -2.27
C LEU A 146 6.55 -13.80 -1.16
N ARG A 147 6.73 -13.40 0.10
CA ARG A 147 6.12 -14.05 1.28
C ARG A 147 5.84 -13.05 2.38
N GLN A 148 4.93 -13.43 3.27
CA GLN A 148 4.68 -12.66 4.47
C GLN A 148 5.92 -12.64 5.35
N VAL A 149 6.25 -11.45 5.85
CA VAL A 149 7.37 -11.20 6.74
C VAL A 149 6.83 -10.58 8.02
N ARG A 150 7.25 -11.10 9.16
CA ARG A 150 6.92 -10.56 10.49
C ARG A 150 8.18 -10.54 11.32
N ALA A 151 8.34 -9.50 12.12
CA ALA A 151 9.36 -9.43 13.15
C ALA A 151 8.84 -8.63 14.35
N SER A 152 9.28 -8.98 15.56
CA SER A 152 8.87 -8.29 16.78
C SER A 152 10.03 -8.10 17.78
N GLY A 153 10.04 -6.94 18.44
CA GLY A 153 11.04 -6.60 19.45
C GLY A 153 12.46 -6.70 18.89
N ARG A 154 13.30 -7.53 19.51
CA ARG A 154 14.70 -7.70 19.13
C ARG A 154 14.88 -8.27 17.72
N GLU A 155 13.95 -9.10 17.25
CA GLU A 155 14.01 -9.68 15.91
C GLU A 155 14.00 -8.61 14.82
N VAL A 156 13.33 -7.47 15.05
CA VAL A 156 13.30 -6.36 14.08
C VAL A 156 14.72 -5.82 13.87
N VAL A 157 15.47 -5.63 14.95
CA VAL A 157 16.86 -5.12 14.91
C VAL A 157 17.82 -6.18 14.36
N GLU A 158 17.60 -7.46 14.68
CA GLU A 158 18.43 -8.56 14.17
C GLU A 158 18.27 -8.74 12.65
N ARG A 159 17.08 -8.46 12.11
CA ARG A 159 16.75 -8.64 10.69
C ARG A 159 17.04 -7.41 9.84
N TRP A 160 16.77 -6.22 10.38
CA TRP A 160 17.04 -4.93 9.74
C TRP A 160 17.71 -4.00 10.76
N PRO A 161 19.05 -4.03 10.89
CA PRO A 161 19.76 -3.34 11.96
C PRO A 161 19.56 -1.82 12.02
N GLU A 162 19.64 -1.13 10.88
CA GLU A 162 19.49 0.33 10.81
C GLU A 162 18.02 0.72 10.95
N TYR A 163 17.15 -0.04 10.26
CA TYR A 163 15.71 0.17 10.31
C TYR A 163 15.15 -0.08 11.70
N GLY A 164 15.43 -1.23 12.29
CA GLY A 164 14.90 -1.67 13.58
C GLY A 164 15.34 -0.76 14.73
N THR A 165 16.57 -0.26 14.70
CA THR A 165 17.06 0.71 15.69
C THR A 165 16.24 2.02 15.64
N SER A 166 15.98 2.52 14.44
CA SER A 166 15.20 3.73 14.23
C SER A 166 13.71 3.52 14.52
N LEU A 167 13.19 2.35 14.18
CA LEU A 167 11.78 1.99 14.31
C LEU A 167 11.30 1.96 15.76
N ALA A 168 12.15 1.50 16.69
CA ALA A 168 11.85 1.48 18.11
C ALA A 168 11.56 2.89 18.66
N SER A 169 12.26 3.92 18.14
CA SER A 169 12.05 5.32 18.52
C SER A 169 10.69 5.88 18.08
N LEU A 170 10.04 5.23 17.11
CA LEU A 170 8.66 5.55 16.67
C LEU A 170 7.58 4.88 17.54
N GLY A 171 7.99 4.12 18.57
CA GLY A 171 7.08 3.38 19.43
C GLY A 171 6.42 2.20 18.73
N ILE A 172 7.07 1.62 17.71
CA ILE A 172 6.63 0.41 17.01
C ILE A 172 7.44 -0.77 17.54
N ALA A 173 6.76 -1.85 17.91
CA ALA A 173 7.38 -3.05 18.45
C ALA A 173 7.23 -4.27 17.52
N THR A 174 6.19 -4.31 16.70
CA THR A 174 5.95 -5.41 15.75
C THR A 174 5.65 -4.85 14.38
N VAL A 175 6.21 -5.49 13.36
CA VAL A 175 5.88 -5.22 11.95
C VAL A 175 5.47 -6.50 11.26
N THR A 176 4.44 -6.42 10.44
CA THR A 176 4.04 -7.51 9.54
C THR A 176 3.83 -6.93 8.15
N ALA A 177 4.53 -7.47 7.15
CA ALA A 177 4.39 -7.08 5.76
C ALA A 177 3.98 -8.27 4.90
N VAL A 178 3.07 -8.00 3.95
CA VAL A 178 2.58 -8.98 2.97
C VAL A 178 2.71 -8.39 1.57
N PRO A 179 3.29 -9.14 0.61
CA PRO A 179 3.44 -8.66 -0.75
C PRO A 179 2.09 -8.54 -1.47
N LEU A 180 1.95 -7.50 -2.27
CA LEU A 180 0.87 -7.31 -3.23
C LEU A 180 1.22 -8.06 -4.52
N ARG A 181 0.77 -9.30 -4.64
CA ARG A 181 1.17 -10.20 -5.74
C ARG A 181 0.18 -10.18 -6.89
N THR A 182 0.73 -10.17 -8.09
CA THR A 182 0.02 -10.52 -9.33
C THR A 182 0.38 -11.95 -9.73
N ALA A 183 -0.14 -12.43 -10.87
CA ALA A 183 0.25 -13.74 -11.39
C ALA A 183 1.73 -13.80 -11.81
N GLU A 184 2.33 -12.65 -12.15
CA GLU A 184 3.64 -12.57 -12.81
C GLU A 184 4.68 -11.84 -11.96
N SER A 185 4.25 -11.01 -11.00
CA SER A 185 5.14 -10.08 -10.28
C SER A 185 4.61 -9.68 -8.90
N CYS A 186 5.39 -8.86 -8.20
CA CYS A 186 4.96 -8.15 -7.00
C CYS A 186 4.90 -6.66 -7.31
N ILE A 187 3.75 -6.03 -7.07
CA ILE A 187 3.54 -4.60 -7.33
C ILE A 187 3.75 -3.74 -6.08
N GLY A 188 4.06 -4.35 -4.93
CA GLY A 188 4.33 -3.63 -3.69
C GLY A 188 4.08 -4.45 -2.43
N ALA A 189 3.84 -3.79 -1.31
CA ALA A 189 3.57 -4.46 -0.03
C ALA A 189 2.51 -3.70 0.79
N LEU A 190 1.73 -4.47 1.57
CA LEU A 190 0.94 -3.98 2.70
C LEU A 190 1.75 -4.24 3.97
N THR A 191 2.02 -3.20 4.75
CA THR A 191 2.75 -3.29 6.02
C THR A 191 1.88 -2.76 7.16
N VAL A 192 1.75 -3.52 8.24
CA VAL A 192 1.09 -3.11 9.49
C VAL A 192 2.12 -2.94 10.60
N PHE A 193 1.87 -1.99 11.50
CA PHE A 193 2.78 -1.59 12.57
C PHE A 193 2.04 -1.57 13.89
N ASP A 194 2.50 -2.38 14.84
CA ASP A 194 1.88 -2.46 16.16
C ASP A 194 2.81 -1.93 17.25
N PRO A 195 2.28 -1.14 18.22
CA PRO A 195 3.09 -0.53 19.27
C PRO A 195 3.51 -1.51 20.38
N ARG A 196 2.90 -2.70 20.42
CA ARG A 196 3.18 -3.73 21.41
C ARG A 196 3.61 -5.00 20.68
N PRO A 197 4.51 -5.81 21.28
CA PRO A 197 4.68 -7.19 20.85
C PRO A 197 3.31 -7.86 20.85
N VAL A 198 2.80 -8.26 19.68
CA VAL A 198 1.52 -8.95 19.58
C VAL A 198 1.77 -10.45 19.82
N PRO A 199 1.36 -11.01 20.98
CA PRO A 199 1.57 -12.42 21.28
C PRO A 199 0.62 -13.28 20.41
N GLY A 200 1.18 -14.19 19.61
CA GLY A 200 0.38 -15.09 18.77
C GLY A 200 0.99 -15.35 17.40
N GLY A 201 0.24 -16.07 16.56
CA GLY A 201 0.56 -16.25 15.14
C GLY A 201 0.45 -14.94 14.37
N SER A 202 1.03 -14.89 13.17
CA SER A 202 0.91 -13.71 12.32
C SER A 202 -0.55 -13.55 11.88
N PRO A 203 -1.12 -12.32 11.91
CA PRO A 203 -2.43 -12.10 11.32
C PRO A 203 -2.38 -12.50 9.85
N ASP A 204 -3.42 -13.20 9.38
CA ASP A 204 -3.55 -13.53 7.97
C ASP A 204 -4.05 -12.30 7.23
N LEU A 205 -3.11 -11.54 6.66
CA LEU A 205 -3.41 -10.34 5.89
C LEU A 205 -3.56 -10.64 4.40
N SER A 206 -3.53 -11.92 3.99
CA SER A 206 -3.52 -12.32 2.58
C SER A 206 -4.78 -11.87 1.84
N GLU A 207 -5.96 -12.02 2.45
CA GLU A 207 -7.23 -11.59 1.84
C GLU A 207 -7.25 -10.07 1.58
N ILE A 208 -6.73 -9.28 2.52
CA ILE A 208 -6.66 -7.82 2.41
C ILE A 208 -5.61 -7.41 1.37
N ALA A 209 -4.43 -8.02 1.39
CA ALA A 209 -3.39 -7.78 0.40
C ALA A 209 -3.85 -8.12 -1.04
N GLU A 210 -4.57 -9.23 -1.21
CA GLU A 210 -5.19 -9.59 -2.50
C GLU A 210 -6.24 -8.53 -2.92
N ALA A 211 -7.08 -8.08 -1.99
CA ALA A 211 -8.08 -7.05 -2.25
C ALA A 211 -7.44 -5.73 -2.68
N LEU A 212 -6.39 -5.29 -1.98
CA LEU A 212 -5.62 -4.08 -2.34
C LEU A 212 -4.97 -4.23 -3.71
N THR A 213 -4.37 -5.39 -4.01
CA THR A 213 -3.80 -5.68 -5.33
C THR A 213 -4.86 -5.50 -6.42
N ARG A 214 -6.07 -6.02 -6.23
CA ARG A 214 -7.16 -5.86 -7.22
C ARG A 214 -7.65 -4.44 -7.34
N ILE A 215 -7.74 -3.70 -6.24
CA ILE A 215 -8.11 -2.28 -6.26
C ILE A 215 -7.12 -1.50 -7.13
N VAL A 216 -5.82 -1.72 -6.93
CA VAL A 216 -4.76 -1.06 -7.70
C VAL A 216 -4.82 -1.45 -9.19
N LEU A 217 -5.00 -2.74 -9.50
CA LEU A 217 -4.97 -3.22 -10.89
C LEU A 217 -6.24 -2.91 -11.70
N LEU A 218 -7.42 -2.96 -11.09
CA LEU A 218 -8.70 -2.83 -11.79
C LEU A 218 -9.21 -1.39 -11.88
N GLU A 219 -8.52 -0.46 -11.22
CA GLU A 219 -8.91 0.94 -11.18
C GLU A 219 -7.72 1.86 -11.52
N PRO A 220 -7.06 1.70 -12.68
CA PRO A 220 -5.91 2.53 -13.06
C PRO A 220 -6.27 4.01 -13.26
N ASP A 221 -7.52 4.32 -13.61
CA ASP A 221 -8.06 5.69 -13.70
C ASP A 221 -8.49 6.25 -12.34
N ALA A 222 -8.26 5.53 -11.24
CA ALA A 222 -8.38 6.12 -9.92
C ALA A 222 -7.30 7.19 -9.80
N ASP A 223 -7.70 8.46 -9.91
CA ASP A 223 -6.89 9.59 -9.45
C ASP A 223 -6.19 9.16 -8.15
N PRO A 224 -4.85 9.15 -8.10
CA PRO A 224 -4.11 8.77 -6.90
C PRO A 224 -4.53 9.58 -5.67
N GLY A 225 -5.08 10.78 -5.88
CA GLY A 225 -5.72 11.62 -4.87
C GLY A 225 -7.01 11.04 -4.28
N LEU A 226 -7.71 10.13 -4.98
CA LEU A 226 -8.94 9.47 -4.52
C LEU A 226 -8.72 8.46 -3.38
N TYR A 227 -7.48 8.10 -3.07
CA TYR A 227 -7.17 7.31 -1.87
C TYR A 227 -6.84 8.18 -0.64
N GLY A 228 -6.85 9.50 -0.81
CA GLY A 228 -6.68 10.46 0.28
C GLY A 228 -5.42 10.18 1.10
N GLY A 229 -4.25 10.45 0.53
CA GLY A 229 -2.97 10.25 1.22
C GLY A 229 -1.95 9.37 0.50
N THR A 230 -2.19 9.04 -0.78
CA THR A 230 -1.16 8.44 -1.64
C THR A 230 -0.17 9.52 -2.07
N ASP A 231 1.04 9.41 -1.56
CA ASP A 231 2.19 10.21 -2.01
C ASP A 231 2.83 9.50 -3.21
N ILE A 232 2.71 10.10 -4.39
CA ILE A 232 3.23 9.56 -5.65
C ILE A 232 4.75 9.82 -5.80
N ARG A 233 5.40 10.38 -4.77
CA ARG A 233 6.84 10.75 -4.78
C ARG A 233 7.26 11.45 -6.09
N ALA A 234 6.36 12.22 -6.71
CA ALA A 234 6.53 12.73 -8.06
C ALA A 234 7.72 13.69 -8.14
N THR A 235 7.88 14.54 -7.13
CA THR A 235 9.03 15.44 -6.99
C THR A 235 10.34 14.66 -6.85
N VAL A 236 10.35 13.53 -6.14
CA VAL A 236 11.51 12.65 -6.03
C VAL A 236 11.87 12.02 -7.37
N GLN A 237 10.88 11.51 -8.10
CA GLN A 237 11.09 10.92 -9.42
C GLN A 237 11.58 11.96 -10.43
N GLN A 238 11.02 13.17 -10.40
CA GLN A 238 11.49 14.30 -11.21
C GLN A 238 12.93 14.68 -10.87
N ALA A 239 13.27 14.80 -9.58
CA ALA A 239 14.62 15.10 -9.14
C ALA A 239 15.63 14.02 -9.56
N ALA A 240 15.24 12.74 -9.46
CA ALA A 240 16.07 11.62 -9.90
C ALA A 240 16.33 11.66 -11.41
N GLY A 241 15.30 11.96 -12.22
CA GLY A 241 15.46 12.14 -13.66
C GLY A 241 16.38 13.32 -14.02
N MET A 242 16.22 14.46 -13.35
CA MET A 242 17.11 15.62 -13.51
C MET A 242 18.57 15.30 -13.16
N LEU A 243 18.77 14.57 -12.06
CA LEU A 243 20.09 14.20 -11.58
C LEU A 243 20.76 13.13 -12.47
N SER A 244 20.00 12.13 -12.92
CA SER A 244 20.44 11.11 -13.88
C SER A 244 20.92 11.77 -15.19
N ALA A 245 20.13 12.67 -15.77
CA ALA A 245 20.51 13.39 -16.99
C ALA A 245 21.77 14.25 -16.80
N ARG A 246 21.94 14.85 -15.61
CA ARG A 246 23.07 15.72 -15.30
C ARG A 246 24.38 14.95 -15.04
N LEU A 247 24.31 13.83 -14.34
CA LEU A 247 25.48 13.04 -13.94
C LEU A 247 25.80 11.90 -14.93
N GLY A 248 24.91 11.60 -15.88
CA GLY A 248 25.07 10.50 -16.82
C GLY A 248 24.98 9.12 -16.15
N CYS A 249 24.26 9.00 -15.03
CA CYS A 249 24.05 7.74 -14.30
C CYS A 249 22.62 7.21 -14.47
N SER A 250 22.33 6.01 -13.97
CA SER A 250 20.97 5.46 -13.98
C SER A 250 20.03 6.22 -13.04
N ILE A 251 18.71 6.11 -13.24
CA ILE A 251 17.72 6.69 -12.31
C ILE A 251 17.87 6.08 -10.90
N ALA A 252 18.18 4.78 -10.82
CA ALA A 252 18.43 4.09 -9.55
C ALA A 252 19.65 4.67 -8.80
N ASP A 253 20.74 4.94 -9.51
CA ASP A 253 21.93 5.60 -8.92
C ASP A 253 21.61 7.01 -8.46
N ALA A 254 20.88 7.77 -9.27
CA ALA A 254 20.41 9.11 -8.91
C ALA A 254 19.54 9.08 -7.65
N LEU A 255 18.57 8.16 -7.55
CA LEU A 255 17.76 7.98 -6.34
C LEU A 255 18.62 7.64 -5.12
N THR A 256 19.62 6.78 -5.30
CA THR A 256 20.58 6.42 -4.23
C THR A 256 21.33 7.67 -3.73
N LEU A 257 21.77 8.55 -4.63
CA LEU A 257 22.43 9.81 -4.27
C LEU A 257 21.49 10.75 -3.50
N ILE A 258 20.23 10.86 -3.93
CA ILE A 258 19.22 11.69 -3.24
C ILE A 258 18.96 11.14 -1.82
N LYS A 259 18.82 9.82 -1.67
CA LYS A 259 18.63 9.17 -0.36
C LYS A 259 19.84 9.34 0.55
N ALA A 260 21.05 9.13 0.04
CA ALA A 260 22.29 9.31 0.80
C ALA A 260 22.43 10.76 1.30
N ARG A 261 22.06 11.74 0.45
CA ARG A 261 22.03 13.15 0.82
C ARG A 261 21.01 13.45 1.91
N ALA A 262 19.80 12.91 1.78
CA ALA A 262 18.73 13.06 2.76
C ALA A 262 19.14 12.51 4.14
N PHE A 263 19.75 11.32 4.14
CA PHE A 263 20.29 10.70 5.34
C PHE A 263 21.41 11.51 5.97
N THR A 264 22.37 11.99 5.18
CA THR A 264 23.52 12.78 5.69
C THR A 264 23.10 14.11 6.30
N GLU A 265 22.06 14.75 5.76
CA GLU A 265 21.58 16.06 6.22
C GLU A 265 20.43 15.98 7.24
N ASP A 266 20.01 14.77 7.63
CA ASP A 266 18.86 14.51 8.53
C ASP A 266 17.58 15.24 8.08
N VAL A 267 17.29 15.16 6.78
CA VAL A 267 16.09 15.75 6.16
C VAL A 267 15.36 14.72 5.32
N SER A 268 14.08 14.97 5.03
CA SER A 268 13.31 14.06 4.17
C SER A 268 13.86 14.01 2.74
N VAL A 269 13.73 12.85 2.07
CA VAL A 269 14.06 12.70 0.64
C VAL A 269 13.29 13.70 -0.21
N GLU A 270 12.05 13.98 0.17
CA GLU A 270 11.17 14.95 -0.46
C GLU A 270 11.74 16.38 -0.37
N THR A 271 12.35 16.76 0.76
CA THR A 271 13.04 18.04 0.92
C THR A 271 14.25 18.15 -0.01
N VAL A 272 15.06 17.10 -0.10
CA VAL A 272 16.23 17.06 -1.01
C VAL A 272 15.78 17.13 -2.47
N ALA A 273 14.77 16.35 -2.84
CA ALA A 273 14.20 16.34 -4.17
C ALA A 273 13.69 17.72 -4.58
N ARG A 274 12.98 18.41 -3.69
CA ARG A 274 12.49 19.78 -3.94
C ARG A 274 13.64 20.75 -4.20
N ARG A 275 14.71 20.71 -3.39
CA ARG A 275 15.90 21.55 -3.61
C ARG A 275 16.60 21.26 -4.94
N ILE A 276 16.55 20.02 -5.44
CA ILE A 276 17.09 19.68 -6.78
C ILE A 276 16.21 20.28 -7.87
N VAL A 277 14.89 20.13 -7.76
CA VAL A 277 13.91 20.64 -8.73
C VAL A 277 13.93 22.17 -8.79
N ASP A 278 14.05 22.83 -7.63
CA ASP A 278 14.13 24.28 -7.52
C ASP A 278 15.49 24.85 -7.96
N GLY A 279 16.52 23.98 -8.10
CA GLY A 279 17.87 24.35 -8.53
C GLY A 279 18.82 24.77 -7.40
N ASP A 280 18.36 24.71 -6.14
CA ASP A 280 19.10 25.09 -4.94
C ASP A 280 20.15 24.06 -4.49
N LEU A 281 20.05 22.82 -4.97
CA LEU A 281 20.99 21.75 -4.67
C LEU A 281 21.67 21.25 -5.95
N THR A 282 23.00 21.31 -5.97
CA THR A 282 23.80 20.77 -7.07
C THR A 282 24.68 19.64 -6.57
N PHE A 283 24.52 18.45 -7.15
CA PHE A 283 25.50 17.38 -7.05
C PHE A 283 26.64 17.70 -8.01
N ARG A 284 27.87 17.61 -7.51
CA ARG A 284 29.11 17.77 -8.28
C ARG A 284 29.77 16.41 -8.46
#